data_AF-A0A946PXM4-F1
#
_entry.id   AF-A0A946PXM4-F1
#
_cell.length_a   1.000
_cell.length_b   1.000
_cell.length_c   1.000
_cell.angle_alpha   90.00
_cell.angle_beta   90.00
_cell.angle_gamma   90.00
#
_symmetry.space_group_name_H-M   'P 1'
#
loop_
_entity.id
_entity.type
_entity.pdbx_description
1 polymer ?
#
loop_
_entity_poly.entity_id
_entity_poly.type
_entity_poly.pdbx_seq_one_letter_code
_entity_poly.pdbx_strand_id
1 'polypeptide(L)'
;MTDRVVNTLRGLLAMVQATEALLVDLVAAVSPWLAPLTPALLTWQSMTNTLGFPVWAAWAAAATVETLGLSSIQTAYSLWTYEGSRRKSDPRAPVLVAVLTGAFYLVTVITVNALLDPGPPIHKLAKGLLSSLSVCAGLVLALRAGHAKRLQDLTIEKAERKAERQATRKMKERRRAEVARDPLPAGPDNGRGRGGLMAEVITR
;
A
#
# COMPACT_ATOMS: atom_id res chain seq x y z
N MET A 1 -14.81 -7.66 -44.47
CA MET A 1 -15.52 -6.47 -43.93
C MET A 1 -15.89 -6.68 -42.47
N THR A 2 -16.46 -7.84 -42.13
CA THR A 2 -16.74 -8.33 -40.77
C THR A 2 -15.58 -8.18 -39.79
N ASP A 3 -14.34 -8.56 -40.15
CA ASP A 3 -13.21 -8.47 -39.22
C ASP A 3 -12.82 -7.04 -38.82
N ARG A 4 -12.99 -6.08 -39.72
CA ARG A 4 -12.76 -4.67 -39.40
C ARG A 4 -13.81 -4.15 -38.42
N VAL A 5 -15.07 -4.55 -38.61
CA VAL A 5 -16.19 -4.21 -37.72
C VAL A 5 -16.01 -4.86 -36.35
N VAL A 6 -15.58 -6.12 -36.29
CA VAL A 6 -15.31 -6.80 -35.02
C VAL A 6 -14.15 -6.14 -34.27
N ASN A 7 -13.07 -5.77 -34.96
CA ASN A 7 -11.92 -5.11 -34.33
C ASN A 7 -12.26 -3.70 -33.84
N THR A 8 -13.07 -2.93 -34.57
CA THR A 8 -13.53 -1.62 -34.09
C THR A 8 -14.45 -1.74 -32.89
N LEU A 9 -15.39 -2.70 -32.87
CA LEU A 9 -16.25 -2.97 -31.72
C LEU A 9 -15.46 -3.40 -30.48
N ARG A 10 -14.42 -4.24 -30.65
CA ARG A 10 -13.51 -4.61 -29.55
C ARG A 10 -12.73 -3.41 -29.02
N GLY A 11 -12.25 -2.54 -29.90
CA GLY A 11 -11.57 -1.30 -29.50
C GLY A 11 -12.48 -0.36 -28.71
N LEU A 12 -13.73 -0.19 -29.15
CA LEU A 12 -14.74 0.59 -28.43
C LEU A 12 -15.06 -0.01 -27.06
N LEU A 13 -15.24 -1.34 -26.98
CA LEU A 13 -15.47 -2.03 -25.71
C LEU A 13 -14.29 -1.81 -24.73
N ALA A 14 -13.06 -1.93 -25.21
CA ALA A 14 -11.87 -1.71 -24.40
C ALA A 14 -11.78 -0.26 -23.90
N MET A 15 -12.14 0.73 -24.73
CA MET A 15 -12.19 2.14 -24.33
C MET A 15 -13.26 2.40 -23.27
N VAL A 16 -14.45 1.81 -23.41
CA VAL A 16 -15.52 1.90 -22.42
C VAL A 16 -15.07 1.29 -21.09
N GLN A 17 -14.49 0.08 -21.11
CA GLN A 17 -13.98 -0.58 -19.91
C GLN A 17 -12.87 0.23 -19.22
N ALA A 18 -11.95 0.83 -19.99
CA ALA A 18 -10.91 1.70 -19.44
C ALA A 18 -11.50 2.98 -18.81
N THR A 19 -12.53 3.55 -19.43
CA THR A 19 -13.22 4.74 -18.92
C THR A 19 -14.01 4.40 -17.64
N GLU A 20 -14.72 3.28 -17.62
CA GLU A 20 -15.44 2.79 -16.44
C GLU A 20 -14.49 2.54 -15.28
N ALA A 21 -13.36 1.87 -15.51
CA ALA A 21 -12.34 1.65 -14.49
C ALA A 21 -11.84 2.98 -13.91
N LEU A 22 -11.54 3.97 -14.75
CA LEU A 22 -11.09 5.29 -14.31
C LEU A 22 -12.15 6.04 -13.50
N LEU A 23 -13.43 5.98 -13.92
CA LEU A 23 -14.52 6.60 -13.18
C LEU A 23 -14.75 5.94 -11.82
N VAL A 24 -14.74 4.60 -11.77
CA VAL A 24 -14.85 3.85 -10.50
C VAL A 24 -13.67 4.18 -9.59
N ASP A 25 -12.45 4.26 -10.12
CA ASP A 25 -11.27 4.64 -9.36
C ASP A 25 -11.34 6.06 -8.82
N LEU A 26 -11.88 7.00 -9.60
CA LEU A 26 -12.12 8.39 -9.18
C LEU A 26 -13.15 8.45 -8.04
N VAL A 27 -14.29 7.78 -8.20
CA VAL A 27 -15.32 7.71 -7.16
C VAL A 27 -14.76 7.06 -5.89
N ALA A 28 -14.01 5.97 -6.02
CA ALA A 28 -13.39 5.29 -4.88
C ALA A 28 -12.25 6.11 -4.24
N ALA A 29 -11.64 7.04 -4.99
CA ALA A 29 -10.65 7.96 -4.46
C ALA A 29 -11.28 9.13 -3.70
N VAL A 30 -12.42 9.66 -4.17
CA VAL A 30 -13.05 10.88 -3.64
C VAL A 30 -14.10 10.57 -2.56
N SER A 31 -14.91 9.52 -2.73
CA SER A 31 -16.01 9.18 -1.82
C SER A 31 -15.60 9.05 -0.35
N PRO A 32 -14.44 8.47 0.02
CA PRO A 32 -14.05 8.38 1.42
C PRO A 32 -13.72 9.74 2.06
N TRP A 33 -13.40 10.77 1.26
CA TRP A 33 -13.18 12.13 1.79
C TRP A 33 -14.48 12.89 2.00
N LEU A 34 -15.54 12.53 1.27
CA LEU A 34 -16.85 13.15 1.40
C LEU A 34 -17.68 12.53 2.53
N ALA A 35 -17.54 11.24 2.78
CA ALA A 35 -18.30 10.54 3.81
C ALA A 35 -18.17 11.16 5.23
N PRO A 36 -16.98 11.59 5.70
CA PRO A 36 -16.79 12.34 6.95
C PRO A 36 -17.56 13.66 7.06
N LEU A 37 -17.97 14.27 5.93
CA LEU A 37 -18.69 15.55 5.97
C LEU A 37 -20.07 15.41 6.63
N THR A 38 -20.73 14.26 6.47
CA THR A 38 -22.05 14.04 7.07
C THR A 38 -22.01 14.07 8.61
N PRO A 39 -21.19 13.26 9.31
CA PRO A 39 -21.02 13.38 10.75
C PRO A 39 -20.45 14.71 11.21
N ALA A 40 -19.60 15.38 10.43
CA ALA A 40 -19.13 16.73 10.76
C ALA A 40 -20.29 17.73 10.86
N LEU A 41 -21.20 17.69 9.87
CA LEU A 41 -22.38 18.54 9.84
C LEU A 41 -23.35 18.21 10.98
N LEU A 42 -23.55 16.92 11.29
CA LEU A 42 -24.35 16.51 12.44
C LEU A 42 -23.75 17.01 13.75
N THR A 43 -22.43 16.90 13.90
CA THR A 43 -21.71 17.40 15.08
C THR A 43 -21.88 18.90 15.22
N TRP A 44 -21.69 19.65 14.13
CA TRP A 44 -21.90 21.09 14.11
C TRP A 44 -23.32 21.46 14.55
N GLN A 45 -24.34 20.81 13.98
CA GLN A 45 -25.75 21.04 14.33
C GLN A 45 -26.05 20.70 15.79
N SER A 46 -25.57 19.56 16.31
CA SER A 46 -25.75 19.20 17.72
C SER A 46 -25.08 20.21 18.65
N MET A 47 -23.89 20.70 18.28
CA MET A 47 -23.15 21.68 19.08
C MET A 47 -23.83 23.05 19.12
N THR A 48 -24.38 23.53 18.01
CA THR A 48 -25.07 24.82 17.96
C THR A 48 -26.49 24.74 18.53
N ASN A 49 -27.26 23.74 18.11
CA ASN A 49 -28.72 23.72 18.35
C ASN A 49 -29.09 23.06 19.67
N THR A 50 -28.27 22.12 20.16
CA THR A 50 -28.56 21.37 21.39
C THR A 50 -27.69 21.83 22.55
N LEU A 51 -26.38 21.99 22.31
CA LEU A 51 -25.43 22.35 23.37
C LEU A 51 -25.24 23.88 23.52
N GLY A 52 -25.69 24.67 22.55
CA GLY A 52 -25.63 26.14 22.62
C GLY A 52 -24.22 26.73 22.50
N PHE A 53 -23.26 26.00 21.91
CA PHE A 53 -21.92 26.52 21.67
C PHE A 53 -21.93 27.59 20.56
N PRO A 54 -21.00 28.57 20.62
CA PRO A 54 -20.84 29.53 19.54
C PRO A 54 -20.39 28.83 18.24
N VAL A 55 -20.79 29.39 17.09
CA VAL A 55 -20.59 28.78 15.76
C VAL A 55 -19.13 28.43 15.46
N TRP A 56 -18.18 29.26 15.89
CA TRP A 56 -16.75 29.00 15.68
C TRP A 56 -16.27 27.76 16.45
N ALA A 57 -16.78 27.53 17.66
CA ALA A 57 -16.43 26.38 18.48
C ALA A 57 -17.05 25.10 17.90
N ALA A 58 -18.27 25.18 17.39
CA ALA A 58 -18.92 24.07 16.69
C ALA A 58 -18.14 23.64 15.42
N TRP A 59 -17.62 24.60 14.64
CA TRP A 59 -16.75 24.30 13.49
C TRP A 59 -15.45 23.64 13.90
N ALA A 60 -14.78 24.17 14.93
CA ALA A 60 -13.54 23.60 15.45
C ALA A 60 -13.76 22.16 15.94
N ALA A 61 -14.85 21.91 16.65
CA ALA A 61 -15.19 20.58 17.15
C ALA A 61 -15.56 19.61 16.01
N ALA A 62 -16.35 20.03 15.03
CA ALA A 62 -16.68 19.20 13.86
C ALA A 62 -15.41 18.79 13.09
N ALA A 63 -14.48 19.72 12.86
CA ALA A 63 -13.21 19.43 12.23
C ALA A 63 -12.33 18.49 13.08
N THR A 64 -12.30 18.70 14.39
CA THR A 64 -11.54 17.86 15.33
C THR A 64 -12.06 16.44 15.35
N VAL A 65 -13.39 16.27 15.42
CA VAL A 65 -14.05 14.97 15.43
C VAL A 65 -13.67 14.17 14.18
N GLU A 66 -13.82 14.73 12.97
CA GLU A 66 -13.50 13.98 11.76
C GLU A 66 -12.02 13.67 11.59
N THR A 67 -11.14 14.62 11.88
CA THR A 67 -9.68 14.40 11.76
C THR A 67 -9.20 13.36 12.75
N LEU A 68 -9.74 13.37 13.98
CA LEU A 68 -9.44 12.38 15.00
C LEU A 68 -10.02 11.01 14.63
N GLY A 69 -11.23 10.97 14.07
CA GLY A 69 -11.85 9.76 13.55
C GLY A 69 -11.00 9.08 12.48
N LEU A 70 -10.63 9.81 11.42
CA LEU A 70 -9.78 9.29 10.35
C LEU A 70 -8.40 8.85 10.85
N SER A 71 -7.76 9.68 11.68
CA SER A 71 -6.44 9.37 12.26
C SER A 71 -6.48 8.11 13.13
N SER A 72 -7.54 7.92 13.94
CA SER A 72 -7.69 6.75 14.80
C SER A 72 -7.77 5.45 14.00
N ILE A 73 -8.56 5.43 12.92
CA ILE A 73 -8.74 4.25 12.06
C ILE A 73 -7.46 3.95 11.30
N GLN A 74 -6.83 4.99 10.73
CA GLN A 74 -5.58 4.83 10.01
C GLN A 74 -4.47 4.32 10.93
N THR A 75 -4.40 4.80 12.17
CA THR A 75 -3.44 4.32 13.16
C THR A 75 -3.71 2.88 13.54
N ALA A 76 -4.96 2.52 13.85
CA ALA A 76 -5.34 1.15 14.19
C ALA A 76 -4.99 0.17 13.05
N TYR A 77 -5.33 0.52 11.81
CA TYR A 77 -5.01 -0.29 10.64
C TYR A 77 -3.49 -0.39 10.39
N SER A 78 -2.75 0.71 10.54
CA SER A 78 -1.30 0.71 10.36
C SER A 78 -0.59 -0.18 11.39
N LEU A 79 -1.01 -0.12 12.65
CA LEU A 79 -0.48 -1.00 13.70
C LEU A 79 -0.87 -2.46 13.48
N TRP A 80 -2.10 -2.72 13.04
CA TRP A 80 -2.55 -4.07 12.73
C TRP A 80 -1.78 -4.70 11.57
N THR A 81 -1.57 -3.95 10.49
CA THR A 81 -0.78 -4.41 9.34
C THR A 81 0.70 -4.59 9.67
N TYR A 82 1.26 -3.72 10.53
CA TYR A 82 2.60 -3.91 11.08
C TYR A 82 2.70 -5.22 11.86
N GLU A 83 1.78 -5.49 12.79
CA GLU A 83 1.82 -6.71 13.61
C GLU A 83 1.76 -7.99 12.76
N GLY A 84 1.01 -7.96 11.65
CA GLY A 84 0.94 -9.08 10.71
C GLY A 84 2.20 -9.29 9.84
N SER A 85 3.05 -8.28 9.70
CA SER A 85 4.28 -8.32 8.87
C SER A 85 5.57 -8.30 9.69
N ARG A 86 5.46 -8.15 11.01
CA ARG A 86 6.54 -8.04 11.98
C ARG A 86 7.36 -9.35 12.09
N ARG A 87 8.68 -9.24 12.33
CA ARG A 87 9.52 -10.41 12.67
C ARG A 87 9.37 -10.76 14.15
N LYS A 88 9.63 -12.02 14.52
CA LYS A 88 9.53 -12.47 15.93
C LYS A 88 10.38 -11.65 16.91
N SER A 89 11.50 -11.09 16.45
CA SER A 89 12.44 -10.27 17.22
C SER A 89 11.98 -8.83 17.49
N ASP A 90 11.06 -8.30 16.69
CA ASP A 90 10.71 -6.88 16.73
C ASP A 90 9.67 -6.62 17.85
N PRO A 91 9.54 -5.40 18.39
CA PRO A 91 8.56 -5.12 19.44
C PRO A 91 7.11 -5.20 18.94
N ARG A 92 6.19 -5.69 19.78
CA ARG A 92 4.75 -5.75 19.46
C ARG A 92 4.14 -4.35 19.35
N ALA A 93 3.27 -4.15 18.37
CA ALA A 93 2.48 -2.93 18.27
C ALA A 93 1.30 -2.93 19.26
N PRO A 94 0.93 -1.76 19.82
CA PRO A 94 -0.20 -1.64 20.73
C PRO A 94 -1.55 -1.58 19.98
N VAL A 95 -1.85 -2.58 19.15
CA VAL A 95 -3.07 -2.61 18.29
C VAL A 95 -4.34 -2.46 19.12
N LEU A 96 -4.41 -3.14 20.27
CA LEU A 96 -5.57 -3.08 21.16
C LEU A 96 -5.85 -1.65 21.64
N VAL A 97 -4.80 -0.90 22.01
CA VAL A 97 -4.95 0.49 22.48
C VAL A 97 -5.52 1.35 21.36
N ALA A 98 -5.01 1.22 20.14
CA ALA A 98 -5.51 1.99 19.00
C ALA A 98 -6.98 1.66 18.66
N VAL A 99 -7.36 0.38 18.73
CA VAL A 99 -8.76 -0.04 18.54
C VAL A 99 -9.66 0.53 19.64
N LEU A 100 -9.23 0.48 20.90
CA LEU A 100 -9.99 1.04 22.03
C LEU A 100 -10.13 2.56 21.91
N THR A 101 -9.10 3.28 21.45
CA THR A 101 -9.18 4.72 21.17
C THR A 101 -10.20 5.01 20.07
N GLY A 102 -10.20 4.25 18.97
CA GLY A 102 -11.20 4.38 17.91
C GLY A 102 -12.63 4.07 18.38
N ALA A 103 -12.79 3.06 19.23
CA ALA A 103 -14.08 2.73 19.83
C ALA A 103 -14.58 3.83 20.77
N PHE A 104 -13.71 4.38 21.62
CA PHE A 104 -14.03 5.50 22.51
C PHE A 104 -14.45 6.75 21.73
N TYR A 105 -13.74 7.06 20.64
CA TYR A 105 -14.14 8.09 19.69
C TYR A 105 -15.55 7.84 19.14
N LEU A 106 -15.82 6.64 18.63
CA LEU A 106 -17.11 6.32 18.02
C LEU A 106 -18.27 6.47 19.02
N VAL A 107 -18.08 6.02 20.26
CA VAL A 107 -19.06 6.20 21.34
C VAL A 107 -19.32 7.68 21.60
N THR A 108 -18.27 8.50 21.62
CA THR A 108 -18.39 9.95 21.84
C THR A 108 -19.21 10.61 20.73
N VAL A 109 -18.90 10.32 19.46
CA VAL A 109 -19.60 10.91 18.32
C VAL A 109 -21.06 10.46 18.26
N ILE A 110 -21.33 9.17 18.47
CA ILE A 110 -22.70 8.64 18.54
C ILE A 110 -23.47 9.32 19.67
N THR A 111 -22.83 9.56 20.82
CA THR A 111 -23.47 10.24 21.95
C THR A 111 -23.87 11.67 21.58
N VAL A 112 -22.94 12.43 21.00
CA VAL A 112 -23.19 13.84 20.63
C VAL A 112 -24.22 13.96 19.49
N ASN A 113 -24.20 13.05 18.52
CA ASN A 113 -25.02 13.18 17.33
C ASN A 113 -26.38 12.47 17.43
N ALA A 114 -26.46 11.35 18.15
CA ALA A 114 -27.67 10.53 18.21
C ALA A 114 -28.35 10.56 19.59
N LEU A 115 -27.60 10.48 20.69
CA LEU A 115 -28.21 10.37 22.02
C LEU A 115 -28.75 11.70 22.52
N LEU A 116 -28.07 12.81 22.20
CA LEU A 116 -28.51 14.16 22.54
C LEU A 116 -29.78 14.62 21.79
N ASP A 117 -30.18 13.93 20.73
CA ASP A 117 -31.38 14.28 19.97
C ASP A 117 -32.65 13.99 20.82
N PRO A 118 -33.54 14.97 21.06
CA PRO A 118 -34.82 14.73 21.73
C PRO A 118 -35.86 14.03 20.83
N GLY A 119 -35.56 13.86 19.54
CA GLY A 119 -36.47 13.28 18.57
C GLY A 119 -36.80 11.79 18.80
N PRO A 120 -37.71 11.25 17.96
CA PRO A 120 -38.11 9.83 18.00
C PRO A 120 -36.91 8.88 17.90
N PRO A 121 -37.00 7.65 18.44
CA PRO A 121 -35.92 6.66 18.39
C PRO A 121 -35.37 6.39 16.99
N ILE A 122 -36.22 6.46 15.96
CA ILE A 122 -35.80 6.26 14.56
C ILE A 122 -34.83 7.34 14.06
N HIS A 123 -34.98 8.60 14.51
CA HIS A 123 -34.05 9.68 14.17
C HIS A 123 -32.69 9.49 14.86
N LYS A 124 -32.70 9.03 16.11
CA LYS A 124 -31.47 8.67 16.84
C LYS A 124 -30.71 7.57 16.11
N LEU A 125 -31.41 6.52 15.69
CA LEU A 125 -30.80 5.44 14.92
C LEU A 125 -30.21 5.95 13.61
N ALA A 126 -30.96 6.76 12.85
CA ALA A 126 -30.48 7.33 11.60
C ALA A 126 -29.22 8.20 11.80
N LYS A 127 -29.21 9.10 12.78
CA LYS A 127 -28.04 9.94 13.09
C LYS A 127 -26.84 9.11 13.57
N GLY A 128 -27.08 8.05 14.32
CA GLY A 128 -26.04 7.11 14.75
C GLY A 128 -25.39 6.39 13.57
N LEU A 129 -26.21 5.87 12.65
CA LEU A 129 -25.74 5.22 11.42
C LEU A 129 -24.97 6.18 10.52
N LEU A 130 -25.52 7.38 10.28
CA LEU A 130 -24.82 8.43 9.54
C LEU A 130 -23.51 8.82 10.20
N SER A 131 -23.46 8.81 11.54
CA SER A 131 -22.23 9.12 12.27
C SER A 131 -21.15 8.05 12.14
N SER A 132 -21.56 6.80 11.92
CA SER A 132 -20.63 5.69 11.68
C SER A 132 -20.01 5.68 10.27
N LEU A 133 -20.49 6.53 9.35
CA LEU A 133 -19.95 6.61 7.98
C LEU A 133 -18.45 6.98 7.95
N SER A 134 -17.97 7.78 8.91
CA SER A 134 -16.53 8.09 9.04
C SER A 134 -15.69 6.84 9.31
N VAL A 135 -16.25 5.82 9.96
CA VAL A 135 -15.57 4.54 10.20
C VAL A 135 -15.34 3.80 8.88
N CYS A 136 -16.39 3.67 8.07
CA CYS A 136 -16.29 3.07 6.75
C CYS A 136 -15.31 3.85 5.85
N ALA A 137 -15.39 5.18 5.87
CA ALA A 137 -14.50 6.06 5.12
C ALA A 137 -13.03 5.88 5.51
N GLY A 138 -12.72 5.94 6.81
CA GLY A 138 -11.37 5.76 7.32
C GLY A 138 -10.81 4.37 6.99
N LEU A 139 -11.65 3.32 7.04
CA LEU A 139 -11.22 1.98 6.67
C LEU A 139 -10.88 1.87 5.19
N VAL A 140 -11.71 2.43 4.30
CA VAL A 140 -11.42 2.46 2.86
C VAL A 140 -10.13 3.23 2.57
N LEU A 141 -9.93 4.40 3.21
CA LEU A 141 -8.69 5.17 3.07
C LEU A 141 -7.47 4.40 3.55
N ALA A 142 -7.57 3.75 4.72
CA ALA A 142 -6.48 2.96 5.29
C ALA A 142 -6.12 1.76 4.40
N LEU A 143 -7.13 1.05 3.86
CA LEU A 143 -6.93 -0.03 2.90
C LEU A 143 -6.25 0.45 1.62
N ARG A 144 -6.71 1.57 1.05
CA ARG A 144 -6.11 2.17 -0.15
C ARG A 144 -4.67 2.61 0.09
N ALA A 145 -4.40 3.30 1.21
CA ALA A 145 -3.06 3.70 1.60
C ALA A 145 -2.13 2.49 1.81
N GLY A 146 -2.63 1.44 2.48
CA GLY A 146 -1.91 0.19 2.67
C GLY A 146 -1.60 -0.53 1.35
N HIS A 147 -2.54 -0.53 0.41
CA HIS A 147 -2.33 -1.11 -0.92
C HIS A 147 -1.29 -0.31 -1.74
N ALA A 148 -1.41 1.02 -1.76
CA ALA A 148 -0.46 1.90 -2.45
C ALA A 148 0.97 1.71 -1.91
N LYS A 149 1.12 1.62 -0.59
CA LYS A 149 2.42 1.35 0.05
C LYS A 149 3.01 0.01 -0.41
N ARG A 150 2.21 -1.07 -0.43
CA ARG A 150 2.67 -2.39 -0.90
C ARG A 150 3.13 -2.35 -2.36
N LEU A 151 2.43 -1.63 -3.23
CA LEU A 151 2.85 -1.47 -4.62
C LEU A 151 4.18 -0.72 -4.72
N GLN A 152 4.37 0.32 -3.91
CA GLN A 152 5.62 1.08 -3.85
C GLN A 152 6.78 0.23 -3.34
N ASP A 153 6.59 -0.56 -2.29
CA ASP A 153 7.62 -1.45 -1.75
C ASP A 153 8.06 -2.47 -2.83
N LEU A 154 7.11 -3.02 -3.59
CA LEU A 154 7.39 -3.94 -4.69
C LEU A 154 8.13 -3.28 -5.87
N THR A 155 7.85 -2.01 -6.18
CA THR A 155 8.57 -1.31 -7.26
C THR A 155 10.00 -0.97 -6.84
N ILE A 156 10.22 -0.58 -5.59
CA ILE A 156 11.54 -0.34 -5.01
C ILE A 156 12.35 -1.64 -5.00
N GLU A 157 11.81 -2.73 -4.48
CA GLU A 157 12.50 -4.04 -4.45
C GLU A 157 12.89 -4.52 -5.86
N LYS A 158 12.01 -4.32 -6.85
CA LYS A 158 12.31 -4.63 -8.26
C LYS A 158 13.41 -3.73 -8.82
N ALA A 159 13.46 -2.47 -8.44
CA ALA A 159 14.49 -1.53 -8.87
C ALA A 159 15.86 -1.90 -8.24
N GLU A 160 15.90 -2.22 -6.95
CA GLU A 160 17.10 -2.66 -6.24
C GLU A 160 17.66 -3.96 -6.83
N ARG A 161 16.81 -4.98 -7.03
CA ARG A 161 17.23 -6.24 -7.68
C ARG A 161 17.77 -6.04 -9.08
N LYS A 162 17.23 -5.08 -9.84
CA LYS A 162 17.76 -4.74 -11.17
C LYS A 162 19.12 -4.05 -11.05
N ALA A 163 19.28 -3.13 -10.11
CA ALA A 163 20.54 -2.43 -9.85
C ALA A 163 21.64 -3.41 -9.40
N GLU A 164 21.36 -4.34 -8.48
CA GLU A 164 22.29 -5.38 -8.04
C GLU A 164 22.73 -6.30 -9.20
N ARG A 165 21.78 -6.72 -10.05
CA ARG A 165 22.10 -7.53 -11.24
C ARG A 165 22.98 -6.77 -12.22
N GLN A 166 22.74 -5.48 -12.43
CA GLN A 166 23.57 -4.64 -13.29
C GLN A 166 24.96 -4.41 -12.69
N ALA A 167 25.06 -4.16 -11.39
CA ALA A 167 26.35 -4.02 -10.69
C ALA A 167 27.17 -5.31 -10.78
N THR A 168 26.54 -6.46 -10.55
CA THR A 168 27.19 -7.78 -10.67
C THR A 168 27.67 -8.05 -12.09
N ARG A 169 26.88 -7.68 -13.12
CA ARG A 169 27.28 -7.81 -14.54
C ARG A 169 28.48 -6.92 -14.86
N LYS A 170 28.44 -5.64 -14.49
CA LYS A 170 29.55 -4.69 -14.68
C LYS A 170 30.83 -5.15 -13.97
N MET A 171 30.71 -5.70 -12.76
CA MET A 171 31.87 -6.23 -12.02
C MET A 171 32.47 -7.47 -12.72
N LYS A 172 31.63 -8.39 -13.22
CA LYS A 172 32.09 -9.54 -14.02
C LYS A 172 32.74 -9.10 -15.32
N GLU A 173 32.20 -8.10 -16.00
CA GLU A 173 32.79 -7.53 -17.22
C GLU A 173 34.14 -6.86 -16.95
N ARG A 174 34.27 -6.06 -15.88
CA ARG A 174 35.55 -5.48 -15.47
C ARG A 174 36.59 -6.55 -15.16
N ARG A 175 36.23 -7.58 -14.39
CA ARG A 175 37.13 -8.69 -14.06
C ARG A 175 37.58 -9.46 -15.31
N ARG A 176 36.69 -9.65 -16.29
CA ARG A 176 37.05 -10.26 -17.58
C ARG A 176 38.00 -9.39 -18.40
N ALA A 177 37.77 -8.07 -18.43
CA ALA A 177 38.65 -7.12 -19.12
C ALA A 177 40.05 -7.03 -18.47
N GLU A 178 40.12 -7.15 -17.14
CA GLU A 178 41.38 -7.19 -16.39
C GLU A 178 42.18 -8.45 -16.68
N VAL A 179 41.54 -9.63 -16.64
CA VAL A 179 42.17 -10.91 -17.00
C VAL A 179 42.63 -10.94 -18.47
N ALA A 180 41.93 -10.25 -19.37
CA ALA A 180 42.33 -10.14 -20.78
C ALA A 180 43.52 -9.18 -21.02
N ARG A 181 43.80 -8.26 -20.09
CA ARG A 181 44.93 -7.31 -20.19
C ARG A 181 46.25 -7.90 -19.72
N ASP A 182 46.22 -8.91 -18.86
CA ASP A 182 47.41 -9.54 -18.30
C ASP A 182 47.43 -11.03 -18.67
N PRO A 183 47.82 -11.38 -19.91
CA PRO A 183 47.94 -12.77 -20.30
C PRO A 183 49.06 -13.36 -19.46
N LEU A 184 48.72 -14.36 -18.64
CA LEU A 184 49.68 -15.16 -17.86
C LEU A 184 50.89 -15.49 -18.76
N PRO A 185 52.13 -15.31 -18.27
CA PRO A 185 53.31 -15.67 -19.04
C PRO A 185 53.18 -17.13 -19.45
N ALA A 186 53.32 -17.39 -20.76
CA ALA A 186 53.28 -18.72 -21.34
C ALA A 186 54.18 -19.64 -20.48
N GLY A 187 53.55 -20.64 -19.85
CA GLY A 187 54.28 -21.64 -19.07
C GLY A 187 55.37 -22.29 -19.93
N PRO A 188 56.50 -22.68 -19.34
CA PRO A 188 57.66 -23.12 -20.09
C PRO A 188 57.31 -24.32 -20.99
N ASP A 189 57.58 -24.13 -22.28
CA ASP A 189 57.47 -25.11 -23.34
C ASP A 189 58.31 -26.35 -22.98
N ASN A 190 57.61 -27.41 -22.57
CA ASN A 190 58.24 -28.64 -22.12
C ASN A 190 58.60 -29.48 -23.35
N GLY A 191 59.69 -29.10 -24.01
CA GLY A 191 60.26 -29.75 -25.18
C GLY A 191 60.51 -31.25 -24.93
N ARG A 192 59.61 -32.10 -25.43
CA ARG A 192 59.87 -33.54 -25.58
C ARG A 192 60.75 -33.76 -26.81
N GLY A 193 62.06 -33.78 -26.58
CA GLY A 193 63.03 -34.41 -27.45
C GLY A 193 63.70 -35.60 -26.74
N ARG A 194 64.01 -36.66 -27.52
CA ARG A 194 64.66 -37.97 -27.19
C ARG A 194 63.69 -39.09 -26.81
N GLY A 195 63.79 -40.31 -27.34
CA GLY A 195 64.59 -40.98 -28.37
C GLY A 195 63.87 -42.31 -28.69
N GLY A 196 63.96 -42.92 -29.86
CA GLY A 196 65.19 -43.42 -30.47
C GLY A 196 65.54 -44.82 -29.93
N LEU A 197 65.10 -45.86 -30.65
CA LEU A 197 65.56 -47.28 -30.64
C LEU A 197 65.47 -48.10 -29.33
N MET A 198 64.71 -49.19 -29.36
CA MET A 198 65.26 -50.55 -29.57
C MET A 198 64.13 -51.57 -29.70
N ALA A 199 64.13 -52.23 -30.86
CA ALA A 199 63.39 -53.45 -31.11
C ALA A 199 64.16 -54.66 -30.53
N GLU A 200 63.42 -55.73 -30.31
CA GLU A 200 63.88 -57.13 -30.35
C GLU A 200 64.69 -57.63 -29.14
N VAL A 201 64.13 -58.62 -28.42
CA VAL A 201 64.62 -60.02 -28.44
C VAL A 201 63.67 -60.91 -27.63
N ILE A 202 63.40 -62.04 -28.26
CA ILE A 202 62.57 -63.20 -27.94
C ILE A 202 63.23 -64.02 -26.82
N THR A 203 62.46 -64.61 -25.89
CA THR A 203 62.36 -66.06 -25.59
C THR A 203 62.00 -66.39 -24.13
N ARG A 204 60.94 -67.22 -24.03
CA ARG A 204 60.59 -68.23 -23.01
C ARG A 204 60.12 -67.78 -21.63
#